data_AF-A0A7C4JGD2-F1
#
_entry.id   AF-A0A7C4JGD2-F1
#
_cell.length_a   1.000
_cell.length_b   1.000
_cell.length_c   1.000
_cell.angle_alpha   90.00
_cell.angle_beta   90.00
_cell.angle_gamma   90.00
#
_symmetry.space_group_name_H-M   'P 1'
#
loop_
_entity.id
_entity.type
_entity.pdbx_description
1 polymer ?
#
loop_
_entity_poly.entity_id
_entity_poly.type
_entity_poly.pdbx_seq_one_letter_code
_entity_poly.pdbx_strand_id
1 'polypeptide(L)'
;MENASFPRKDLIVYKVIDSIVSQKSTIDFILKLLPYVDSDKVKYRFSENLHAKIFMSENYALTGSSNITYSGLLSNLEFNCVITDAEGLKNIKQFCDEIWNNHAVCLKKYVKSDDFRMLIKNLEQVKDKFDPRLKDLYVDLRALEATHLEAIIL
;
A
#
# COMPACT_ATOMS: atom_id res chain seq x y z
N MET A 1 -1.73 37.34 -15.83
CA MET A 1 -1.55 36.54 -14.60
C MET A 1 -0.07 36.36 -14.41
N GLU A 2 0.51 37.05 -13.43
CA GLU A 2 1.95 37.07 -13.18
C GLU A 2 2.47 35.70 -12.75
N ASN A 3 3.59 35.29 -13.33
CA ASN A 3 4.38 34.13 -12.91
C ASN A 3 4.89 34.38 -11.49
N ALA A 4 4.19 33.89 -10.47
CA ALA A 4 4.70 33.86 -9.11
C ALA A 4 5.94 32.96 -9.06
N SER A 5 7.13 33.56 -8.95
CA SER A 5 8.37 32.80 -8.74
C SER A 5 8.40 32.30 -7.29
N PHE A 6 8.03 31.05 -7.07
CA PHE A 6 8.21 30.44 -5.76
C PHE A 6 9.70 30.35 -5.41
N PRO A 7 10.12 30.73 -4.20
CA PRO A 7 11.48 30.48 -3.71
C PRO A 7 11.84 29.01 -3.88
N ARG A 8 13.07 28.72 -4.32
CA ARG A 8 13.54 27.35 -4.61
C ARG A 8 13.35 26.37 -3.44
N LYS A 9 13.39 26.86 -2.19
CA LYS A 9 13.14 26.04 -0.99
C LYS A 9 11.67 25.57 -0.90
N ASP A 10 10.72 26.44 -1.22
CA ASP A 10 9.28 26.14 -1.14
C ASP A 10 8.87 25.14 -2.23
N LEU A 11 9.50 25.24 -3.41
CA LEU A 11 9.31 24.28 -4.50
C LEU A 11 9.77 22.85 -4.13
N ILE A 12 10.87 22.73 -3.37
CA ILE A 12 11.37 21.42 -2.92
C ILE A 12 10.40 20.81 -1.89
N VAL A 13 9.93 21.61 -0.93
CA VAL A 13 8.97 21.15 0.08
C VAL A 13 7.66 20.71 -0.57
N TYR A 14 7.14 21.50 -1.52
CA TYR A 14 5.93 21.13 -2.26
C TYR A 14 6.07 19.79 -2.98
N LYS A 15 7.18 19.57 -3.70
CA LYS A 15 7.43 18.31 -4.42
C LYS A 15 7.47 17.10 -3.48
N VAL A 16 8.01 17.26 -2.28
CA VAL A 16 8.04 16.20 -1.27
C VAL A 16 6.63 15.93 -0.74
N ILE A 17 5.89 16.97 -0.36
CA ILE A 17 4.51 16.83 0.13
C ILE A 17 3.65 16.15 -0.93
N ASP A 18 3.73 16.60 -2.17
CA ASP A 18 3.00 16.02 -3.30
C ASP A 18 3.34 14.53 -3.46
N SER A 19 4.64 14.18 -3.48
CA SER A 19 5.09 12.78 -3.58
C SER A 19 4.56 11.90 -2.43
N ILE A 20 4.58 12.41 -1.20
CA ILE A 20 4.08 11.69 -0.02
C ILE A 20 2.55 11.54 -0.11
N VAL A 21 1.83 12.61 -0.43
CA VAL A 21 0.36 12.61 -0.49
C VAL A 21 -0.14 11.67 -1.59
N SER A 22 0.48 11.72 -2.78
CA SER A 22 0.13 10.83 -3.90
C SER A 22 0.32 9.35 -3.59
N GLN A 23 1.21 9.01 -2.66
CA GLN A 23 1.54 7.62 -2.32
C GLN A 23 1.16 7.21 -0.89
N LYS A 24 0.44 8.09 -0.16
CA LYS A 24 0.25 7.96 1.28
C LYS A 24 -0.39 6.63 1.69
N SER A 25 -1.47 6.23 1.01
CA SER A 25 -2.19 4.99 1.31
C SER A 25 -1.31 3.74 1.13
N THR A 26 -0.52 3.73 0.05
CA THR A 26 0.42 2.64 -0.27
C THR A 26 1.55 2.59 0.76
N ILE A 27 2.15 3.73 1.11
CA ILE A 27 3.19 3.83 2.15
C ILE A 27 2.63 3.34 3.49
N ASP A 28 1.50 3.86 3.94
CA ASP A 28 0.88 3.48 5.22
C ASP A 28 0.59 1.98 5.29
N PHE A 29 0.09 1.41 4.19
CA PHE A 29 -0.19 -0.02 4.08
C PHE A 29 1.10 -0.84 4.21
N ILE A 30 2.14 -0.48 3.45
CA ILE A 30 3.42 -1.20 3.46
C ILE A 30 4.08 -1.13 4.83
N LEU A 31 4.17 0.06 5.43
CA LEU A 31 4.80 0.26 6.74
C LEU A 31 4.08 -0.54 7.84
N LYS A 32 2.75 -0.63 7.80
CA LYS A 32 1.98 -1.47 8.73
C LYS A 32 2.19 -2.96 8.51
N LEU A 33 2.50 -3.37 7.28
CA LEU A 33 2.77 -4.77 6.95
C LEU A 33 4.21 -5.19 7.20
N LEU A 34 5.18 -4.26 7.23
CA LEU A 34 6.61 -4.55 7.44
C LEU A 34 6.89 -5.61 8.52
N PRO A 35 6.27 -5.58 9.72
CA PRO A 35 6.52 -6.58 10.76
C PRO A 35 6.10 -8.02 10.38
N TYR A 36 5.27 -8.17 9.35
CA TYR A 36 4.68 -9.43 8.91
C TYR A 36 5.23 -9.91 7.56
N VAL A 37 6.00 -9.06 6.86
CA VAL A 37 6.56 -9.32 5.52
C VAL A 37 7.46 -10.56 5.49
N ASP A 38 8.19 -10.82 6.58
CA ASP A 38 9.13 -11.95 6.67
C ASP A 38 8.50 -13.22 7.26
N SER A 39 7.19 -13.22 7.52
CA SER A 39 6.49 -14.45 7.85
C SER A 39 5.97 -15.09 6.57
N ASP A 40 6.56 -16.21 6.14
CA ASP A 40 6.04 -17.04 5.03
C ASP A 40 4.58 -17.52 5.23
N LYS A 41 3.97 -17.16 6.36
CA LYS A 41 2.58 -17.41 6.74
C LYS A 41 1.59 -16.57 5.95
N VAL A 42 1.97 -15.37 5.48
CA VAL A 42 1.04 -14.45 4.81
C VAL A 42 1.66 -13.90 3.53
N LYS A 43 0.97 -14.10 2.40
CA LYS A 43 1.29 -13.45 1.14
C LYS A 43 0.41 -12.22 0.99
N TYR A 44 0.96 -11.14 0.48
CA TYR A 44 0.24 -9.89 0.25
C TYR A 44 0.62 -9.27 -1.09
N ARG A 45 -0.33 -8.54 -1.66
CA ARG A 45 -0.18 -7.68 -2.85
C ARG A 45 -1.04 -6.45 -2.63
N PHE A 46 -0.76 -5.37 -3.32
CA PHE A 46 -1.59 -4.17 -3.28
C PHE A 46 -2.16 -3.87 -4.67
N SER A 47 -3.40 -3.43 -4.73
CA SER A 47 -4.01 -2.92 -5.95
C SER A 47 -4.58 -1.55 -5.63
N GLU A 48 -4.11 -0.53 -6.34
CA GLU A 48 -4.70 0.80 -6.23
C GLU A 48 -6.17 0.74 -6.66
N ASN A 49 -7.02 1.53 -6.01
CA ASN A 49 -8.46 1.64 -6.28
C ASN A 49 -9.31 0.37 -6.03
N LEU A 50 -8.75 -0.69 -5.45
CA LEU A 50 -9.53 -1.84 -5.00
C LEU A 50 -10.32 -1.48 -3.74
N HIS A 51 -11.63 -1.26 -3.90
CA HIS A 51 -12.53 -0.96 -2.76
C HIS A 51 -13.29 -2.20 -2.23
N ALA A 52 -13.07 -3.37 -2.84
CA ALA A 52 -13.71 -4.61 -2.44
C ALA A 52 -13.22 -5.08 -1.06
N LYS A 53 -14.13 -5.63 -0.25
CA LYS A 53 -13.83 -6.21 1.08
C LYS A 53 -14.36 -7.63 1.07
N ILE A 54 -13.46 -8.58 0.89
CA ILE A 54 -13.80 -9.99 0.71
C ILE A 54 -12.93 -10.81 1.66
N PHE A 55 -13.57 -11.63 2.48
CA PHE A 55 -12.92 -12.69 3.24
C PHE A 55 -13.41 -14.01 2.69
N MET A 56 -12.49 -14.87 2.27
CA MET A 56 -12.84 -16.13 1.64
C MET A 56 -12.12 -17.29 2.33
N SER A 57 -12.85 -18.38 2.53
CA SER A 57 -12.33 -19.70 2.86
C SER A 57 -12.73 -20.69 1.76
N GLU A 58 -12.41 -21.97 1.94
CA GLU A 58 -12.86 -23.03 1.03
C GLU A 58 -14.39 -23.21 1.01
N ASN A 59 -15.07 -22.90 2.11
CA ASN A 59 -16.49 -23.25 2.31
C ASN A 59 -17.43 -22.05 2.35
N TYR A 60 -16.89 -20.84 2.50
CA TYR A 60 -17.70 -19.63 2.56
C TYR A 60 -16.90 -18.39 2.13
N ALA A 61 -17.61 -17.37 1.68
CA ALA A 61 -17.10 -16.03 1.49
C ALA A 61 -17.98 -15.01 2.22
N LEU A 62 -17.34 -14.02 2.84
CA LEU A 62 -17.98 -12.87 3.46
C LEU A 62 -17.59 -11.64 2.66
N THR A 63 -18.57 -10.83 2.27
CA THR A 63 -18.36 -9.56 1.58
C THR A 63 -19.38 -8.53 2.03
N GLY A 64 -19.03 -7.25 1.97
CA GLY A 64 -19.91 -6.19 2.46
C GLY A 64 -19.23 -4.85 2.66
N SER A 65 -19.76 -4.06 3.57
CA SER A 65 -19.24 -2.73 3.92
C SER A 65 -18.08 -2.77 4.91
N SER A 66 -17.91 -3.88 5.64
CA SER A 66 -16.91 -3.99 6.73
C SER A 66 -15.48 -3.91 6.22
N ASN A 67 -14.74 -2.90 6.67
CA ASN A 67 -13.30 -2.84 6.51
C ASN A 67 -12.60 -3.82 7.48
N ILE A 68 -11.35 -4.22 7.15
CA ILE A 68 -10.48 -4.95 8.09
C ILE A 68 -9.92 -3.99 9.14
N THR A 69 -10.80 -3.45 9.99
CA THR A 69 -10.47 -2.57 11.10
C THR A 69 -11.24 -3.00 12.35
N TYR A 70 -10.75 -2.59 13.53
CA TYR A 70 -11.44 -2.88 14.79
C TYR A 70 -12.90 -2.42 14.75
N SER A 71 -13.15 -1.18 14.30
CA SER A 71 -14.51 -0.63 14.22
C SER A 71 -15.38 -1.34 13.19
N GLY A 72 -14.84 -1.65 12.00
CA GLY A 72 -15.56 -2.37 10.95
C GLY A 72 -15.93 -3.81 11.33
N LEU A 73 -15.22 -4.43 12.29
CA LEU A 73 -15.51 -5.79 12.75
C LEU A 73 -16.37 -5.86 14.02
N LEU A 74 -16.28 -4.86 14.92
CA LEU A 74 -16.84 -4.97 16.27
C LEU A 74 -17.75 -3.83 16.73
N SER A 75 -17.76 -2.68 16.03
CA SER A 75 -18.43 -1.48 16.56
C SER A 75 -19.42 -0.85 15.60
N ASN A 76 -19.07 -0.78 14.31
CA ASN A 76 -19.91 -0.14 13.33
C ASN A 76 -21.14 -1.01 13.01
N LEU A 77 -22.24 -0.35 12.67
CA LEU A 77 -23.35 -1.03 12.01
C LEU A 77 -22.99 -1.23 10.54
N GLU A 78 -22.59 -2.45 10.21
CA GLU A 78 -22.14 -2.84 8.87
C GLU A 78 -23.15 -3.78 8.21
N PHE A 79 -23.20 -3.75 6.88
CA PHE A 79 -23.97 -4.70 6.09
C PHE A 79 -23.02 -5.69 5.42
N ASN A 80 -23.18 -6.97 5.72
CA ASN A 80 -22.39 -8.04 5.14
C ASN A 80 -23.27 -9.21 4.68
N CYS A 81 -22.84 -9.88 3.62
CA CYS A 81 -23.44 -11.10 3.10
C CYS A 81 -22.46 -12.26 3.25
N VAL A 82 -22.99 -13.41 3.67
CA VAL A 82 -22.27 -14.68 3.67
C VAL A 82 -22.74 -15.50 2.47
N ILE A 83 -21.80 -15.99 1.69
CA ILE A 83 -22.01 -16.80 0.49
C ILE A 83 -21.44 -18.18 0.76
N THR A 84 -22.25 -19.21 0.58
CA THR A 84 -21.90 -20.62 0.85
C THR A 84 -22.21 -21.55 -0.32
N ASP A 85 -22.93 -21.07 -1.34
CA ASP A 85 -23.23 -21.89 -2.51
C ASP A 85 -22.01 -21.99 -3.43
N ALA A 86 -21.89 -23.14 -4.11
CA ALA A 86 -20.70 -23.47 -4.89
C ALA A 86 -20.46 -22.51 -6.06
N GLU A 87 -21.53 -22.00 -6.69
CA GLU A 87 -21.42 -21.07 -7.81
C GLU A 87 -20.93 -19.70 -7.35
N GLY A 88 -21.52 -19.15 -6.29
CA GLY A 88 -21.08 -17.90 -5.67
C GLY A 88 -19.63 -17.94 -5.20
N LEU A 89 -19.23 -19.05 -4.55
CA LEU A 89 -17.83 -19.25 -4.15
C LEU A 89 -16.87 -19.30 -5.33
N LYS A 90 -17.25 -20.01 -6.41
CA LYS A 90 -16.44 -20.06 -7.63
C LYS A 90 -16.26 -18.68 -8.24
N ASN A 91 -17.32 -17.88 -8.34
CA ASN A 91 -17.29 -16.55 -8.94
C ASN A 91 -16.42 -15.58 -8.10
N ILE A 92 -16.55 -15.61 -6.77
CA ILE A 92 -15.71 -14.80 -5.88
C ILE A 92 -14.24 -15.23 -5.99
N LYS A 93 -13.97 -16.54 -6.00
CA LYS A 93 -12.61 -17.05 -6.13
C LYS A 93 -11.97 -16.55 -7.42
N GLN A 94 -12.71 -16.65 -8.54
CA GLN A 94 -12.22 -16.18 -9.84
C GLN A 94 -11.88 -14.69 -9.79
N PHE A 95 -12.77 -13.86 -9.24
CA PHE A 95 -12.49 -12.43 -9.07
C PHE A 95 -11.23 -12.19 -8.22
N CYS A 96 -11.09 -12.87 -7.07
CA CYS A 96 -9.91 -12.76 -6.21
C CYS A 96 -8.63 -13.19 -6.92
N ASP A 97 -8.65 -14.30 -7.68
CA ASP A 97 -7.51 -14.79 -8.44
C ASP A 97 -7.12 -13.83 -9.57
N GLU A 98 -8.09 -13.24 -10.27
CA GLU A 98 -7.86 -12.24 -11.33
C GLU A 98 -7.20 -10.98 -10.76
N ILE A 99 -7.74 -10.43 -9.66
CA ILE A 99 -7.13 -9.29 -8.96
C ILE A 99 -5.73 -9.66 -8.49
N TRP A 100 -5.57 -10.82 -7.86
CA TRP A 100 -4.29 -11.27 -7.33
C TRP A 100 -3.23 -11.35 -8.42
N ASN A 101 -3.53 -12.02 -9.53
CA ASN A 101 -2.54 -12.35 -10.57
C ASN A 101 -2.26 -11.19 -11.53
N ASN A 102 -3.27 -10.40 -11.89
CA ASN A 102 -3.17 -9.46 -13.01
C ASN A 102 -3.11 -8.00 -12.58
N HIS A 103 -3.75 -7.63 -11.47
CA HIS A 103 -3.91 -6.23 -11.06
C HIS A 103 -3.07 -5.87 -9.85
N ALA A 104 -2.91 -6.81 -8.91
CA ALA A 104 -2.21 -6.56 -7.68
C ALA A 104 -0.69 -6.58 -7.89
N VAL A 105 -0.04 -5.50 -7.49
CA VAL A 105 1.39 -5.29 -7.55
C VAL A 105 2.02 -5.92 -6.29
N CYS A 106 3.07 -6.71 -6.48
CA CYS A 106 3.87 -7.20 -5.36
C CYS A 106 4.82 -6.12 -4.86
N LEU A 107 5.18 -6.17 -3.58
CA LEU A 107 6.06 -5.18 -2.97
C LEU A 107 7.39 -5.03 -3.71
N LYS A 108 7.98 -6.15 -4.17
CA LYS A 108 9.18 -6.17 -5.00
C LYS A 108 9.06 -5.38 -6.31
N LYS A 109 7.86 -5.34 -6.92
CA LYS A 109 7.62 -4.55 -8.14
C LYS A 109 7.41 -3.07 -7.80
N TYR A 110 6.78 -2.76 -6.68
CA TYR A 110 6.61 -1.38 -6.22
C TYR A 110 7.91 -0.70 -5.84
N VAL A 111 8.79 -1.35 -5.06
CA VAL A 111 10.11 -0.76 -4.72
C VAL A 111 10.99 -0.53 -5.95
N LYS A 112 10.66 -1.16 -7.09
CA LYS A 112 11.32 -0.97 -8.39
C LYS A 112 10.61 0.04 -9.30
N SER A 113 9.47 0.61 -8.88
CA SER A 113 8.72 1.57 -9.69
C SER A 113 9.41 2.94 -9.72
N ASP A 114 9.12 3.72 -10.76
CA ASP A 114 9.66 5.08 -10.88
C ASP A 114 9.08 6.02 -9.83
N ASP A 115 7.82 5.82 -9.43
CA ASP A 115 7.17 6.58 -8.36
C ASP A 115 7.86 6.39 -7.01
N PHE A 116 8.24 5.15 -6.68
CA PHE A 116 8.97 4.86 -5.45
C PHE A 116 10.37 5.50 -5.46
N ARG A 117 11.09 5.37 -6.58
CA ARG A 117 12.40 6.00 -6.75
C ARG A 117 12.32 7.52 -6.63
N MET A 118 11.29 8.13 -7.23
CA MET A 118 11.06 9.56 -7.16
C MET A 118 10.76 10.01 -5.73
N LEU A 119 9.95 9.26 -4.99
CA LEU A 119 9.68 9.51 -3.57
C LEU A 119 10.97 9.47 -2.73
N ILE A 120 11.77 8.40 -2.85
CA ILE A 120 13.04 8.26 -2.12
C ILE A 120 13.97 9.44 -2.44
N LYS A 121 14.14 9.77 -3.72
CA LYS A 121 14.99 10.89 -4.16
C LYS A 121 14.51 12.24 -3.61
N ASN A 122 13.21 12.46 -3.54
CA ASN A 122 12.64 13.70 -2.98
C ASN A 122 12.82 13.75 -1.46
N LEU A 123 12.56 12.64 -0.75
CA LEU A 123 12.78 12.53 0.69
C LEU A 123 14.26 12.75 1.06
N GLU A 124 15.20 12.18 0.30
CA GLU A 124 16.64 12.33 0.55
C GLU A 124 17.08 13.80 0.60
N GLN A 125 16.49 14.67 -0.20
CA GLN A 125 16.82 16.10 -0.25
C GLN A 125 16.40 16.87 1.02
N VAL A 126 15.44 16.33 1.77
CA VAL A 126 14.80 16.99 2.92
C VAL A 126 14.84 16.20 4.22
N LYS A 127 15.30 14.95 4.24
CA LYS A 127 15.24 14.06 5.41
C LYS A 127 15.86 14.64 6.69
N ASP A 128 16.92 15.43 6.57
CA ASP A 128 17.60 16.06 7.72
C ASP A 128 17.12 17.52 7.95
N LYS A 129 15.98 17.89 7.36
CA LYS A 129 15.43 19.24 7.37
C LYS A 129 13.96 19.20 7.77
N PHE A 130 13.47 20.29 8.36
CA PHE A 130 12.05 20.57 8.64
C PHE A 130 11.39 19.71 9.74
N ASP A 131 11.41 18.38 9.65
CA ASP A 131 10.67 17.50 10.56
C ASP A 131 11.37 16.14 10.74
N PRO A 132 11.63 15.68 11.97
CA PRO A 132 12.24 14.36 12.24
C PRO A 132 11.48 13.19 11.61
N ARG A 133 10.15 13.27 11.46
CA ARG A 133 9.33 12.19 10.90
C ARG A 133 9.65 11.91 9.43
N LEU A 134 10.15 12.90 8.70
CA LEU A 134 10.61 12.71 7.32
C LEU A 134 11.89 11.88 7.25
N LYS A 135 12.76 12.01 8.26
CA LYS A 135 13.95 11.18 8.42
C LYS A 135 13.57 9.73 8.68
N ASP A 136 12.65 9.52 9.64
CA ASP A 136 12.19 8.19 10.01
C ASP A 136 11.54 7.49 8.81
N LEU A 137 10.64 8.19 8.11
CA LEU A 137 10.03 7.69 6.88
C LEU A 137 11.07 7.32 5.81
N TYR A 138 12.08 8.17 5.60
CA TYR A 138 13.16 7.88 4.65
C TYR A 138 13.94 6.61 5.05
N VAL A 139 14.27 6.46 6.35
CA VAL A 139 14.98 5.28 6.86
C VAL A 139 14.16 4.01 6.65
N ASP A 140 12.87 4.03 7.01
CA ASP A 140 11.98 2.88 6.86
C ASP A 140 11.83 2.45 5.40
N LEU A 141 11.61 3.41 4.49
CA LEU A 141 11.47 3.11 3.06
C LEU A 141 12.79 2.64 2.43
N ARG A 142 13.95 3.09 2.93
CA ARG A 142 15.26 2.58 2.49
C ARG A 142 15.56 1.17 2.99
N ALA A 143 15.15 0.85 4.23
CA ALA A 143 15.24 -0.51 4.74
C ALA A 143 14.38 -1.46 3.89
N LEU A 144 13.14 -1.06 3.60
CA LEU A 144 12.25 -1.77 2.70
C LEU A 144 12.86 -2.01 1.30
N GLU A 145 13.46 -0.97 0.71
CA GLU A 145 14.11 -1.06 -0.60
C GLU A 145 15.26 -2.08 -0.58
N ALA A 146 16.12 -2.05 0.44
CA ALA A 146 17.25 -2.97 0.59
C ALA A 146 16.81 -4.43 0.69
N THR A 147 15.85 -4.73 1.58
CA THR A 147 15.32 -6.10 1.81
C THR A 147 14.73 -6.73 0.54
N HIS A 148 14.27 -5.92 -0.42
CA HIS A 148 13.61 -6.40 -1.63
C HIS A 148 14.41 -6.21 -2.93
N LEU A 149 15.57 -5.53 -2.86
CA LEU A 149 16.57 -5.52 -3.92
C LEU A 149 17.55 -6.69 -3.82
N GLU A 150 17.88 -7.17 -2.61
CA GLU A 150 18.86 -8.24 -2.39
C GLU A 150 18.37 -9.66 -2.73
N ALA A 151 17.11 -9.84 -3.17
CA ALA A 151 16.61 -11.12 -3.68
C ALA A 151 17.14 -11.50 -5.08
N ILE A 152 18.29 -10.97 -5.48
CA ILE A 152 19.08 -11.39 -6.64
C ILE A 152 20.47 -11.77 -6.11
N ILE A 153 20.57 -12.97 -5.53
CA ILE A 153 21.81 -13.72 -5.58
C ILE A 153 21.48 -15.00 -6.35
N LEU A 154 22.30 -15.21 -7.37
CA LEU A 154 22.30 -16.25 -8.41
C LEU A 154 21.89 -17.66 -7.92
#